data_AF-A0A353ZC50-F1
#
_entry.id   AF-A0A353ZC50-F1
#
_cell.length_a   1.000
_cell.length_b   1.000
_cell.length_c   1.000
_cell.angle_alpha   90.00
_cell.angle_beta   90.00
_cell.angle_gamma   90.00
#
_symmetry.space_group_name_H-M   'P 1'
#
loop_
_entity.id
_entity.type
_entity.pdbx_description
1 polymer ?
#
loop_
_entity_poly.entity_id
_entity_poly.type
_entity_poly.pdbx_seq_one_letter_code
_entity_poly.pdbx_strand_id
1 'polypeptide(L)'
;MAKQKYKGLVIVESPAKAKKINSYLGRDYKVLASMGHVRDLPESAADIPEEVKKEPWSRLGVNVSADFEPLYVVPAKKKKLISELKSAMKDADELILATDEDREGESIGWHLAEVLKPKIPVKRMVFSEITKQAIQEAIRNPRELDYNLVSAQETRRVLDRLYGYTLSPLLWKKVARGLSAGRVQSVAVRLIVLRELERRAFRSATWWDLKVQLQTPKGGTFEAELSAVGGRRVALGKDFDESTGKLKPTADVLLLDEQTVGELRDRLSGLPERPAPPGWHVANIEEREQVRRPYAPFTTSTL
;
A
#
# COMPACT_ATOMS: atom_id res chain seq x y z
N MET A 1 36.30 -34.24 8.10
CA MET A 1 36.10 -33.10 9.03
C MET A 1 34.80 -33.33 9.78
N ALA A 2 34.83 -33.36 11.11
CA ALA A 2 33.61 -33.56 11.91
C ALA A 2 32.65 -32.38 11.66
N LYS A 3 31.38 -32.67 11.35
CA LYS A 3 30.36 -31.63 11.20
C LYS A 3 30.16 -30.93 12.54
N GLN A 4 30.28 -29.60 12.55
CA GLN A 4 30.07 -28.80 13.74
C GLN A 4 28.57 -28.84 14.11
N LYS A 5 28.25 -29.44 15.26
CA LYS A 5 26.92 -29.34 15.87
C LYS A 5 26.68 -27.93 16.40
N TYR A 6 25.45 -27.45 16.31
CA TYR A 6 25.02 -26.16 16.82
C TYR A 6 23.75 -26.33 17.66
N LYS A 7 23.53 -25.43 18.62
CA LYS A 7 22.36 -25.45 19.50
C LYS A 7 21.08 -25.34 18.68
N GLY A 8 21.01 -24.39 17.74
CA GLY A 8 19.80 -24.19 16.93
C GLY A 8 20.05 -23.86 15.47
N LEU A 9 19.18 -24.38 14.60
CA LEU A 9 19.04 -23.90 13.22
C LEU A 9 17.98 -22.78 13.20
N VAL A 10 18.39 -21.57 12.86
CA VAL A 10 17.50 -20.41 12.71
C VAL A 10 17.18 -20.22 11.23
N ILE A 11 15.90 -20.20 10.87
CA ILE A 11 15.45 -19.95 9.49
C ILE A 11 14.74 -18.61 9.42
N VAL A 12 15.22 -17.73 8.56
CA VAL A 12 14.64 -16.40 8.27
C VAL A 12 14.19 -16.31 6.81
N GLU A 13 13.48 -15.26 6.43
CA GLU A 13 12.98 -15.12 5.06
C GLU A 13 14.04 -14.70 4.05
N SER A 14 14.95 -13.78 4.42
CA SER A 14 15.88 -13.15 3.49
C SER A 14 17.37 -13.32 3.87
N PRO A 15 18.28 -13.36 2.88
CA PRO A 15 19.72 -13.48 3.13
C PRO A 15 20.31 -12.32 3.95
N ALA A 16 19.78 -11.12 3.75
CA ALA A 16 20.20 -9.93 4.47
C ALA A 16 19.90 -10.07 5.98
N LYS A 17 18.68 -10.53 6.32
CA LYS A 17 18.30 -10.85 7.71
C LYS A 17 19.19 -11.97 8.27
N ALA A 18 19.47 -13.00 7.47
CA ALA A 18 20.29 -14.12 7.92
C ALA A 18 21.69 -13.66 8.33
N LYS A 19 22.34 -12.85 7.48
CA LYS A 19 23.66 -12.29 7.76
C LYS A 19 23.66 -11.44 9.04
N LYS A 20 22.63 -10.62 9.23
CA LYS A 20 22.53 -9.71 10.39
C LYS A 20 22.27 -10.47 11.69
N ILE A 21 21.31 -11.39 11.71
CA ILE A 21 20.98 -12.19 12.90
C ILE A 21 22.15 -13.11 13.28
N ASN A 22 22.84 -13.69 12.29
CA ASN A 22 24.04 -14.50 12.53
C ASN A 22 25.14 -13.71 13.27
N SER A 23 25.28 -12.41 12.99
CA SER A 23 26.23 -11.54 13.70
C SER A 23 25.90 -11.33 15.18
N TYR A 24 24.64 -11.55 15.59
CA TYR A 24 24.17 -11.36 16.96
C TYR A 24 24.12 -12.66 17.77
N LEU A 25 23.84 -13.79 17.13
CA LEU A 25 23.70 -15.10 17.78
C LEU A 25 25.03 -15.86 17.92
N GLY A 26 26.03 -15.55 17.08
CA GLY A 26 27.36 -16.16 17.17
C GLY A 26 27.40 -17.62 16.68
N ARG A 27 28.40 -18.39 17.14
CA ARG A 27 28.70 -19.74 16.62
C ARG A 27 27.78 -20.84 17.13
N ASP A 28 26.99 -20.57 18.17
CA ASP A 28 26.05 -21.51 18.76
C ASP A 28 24.84 -21.77 17.85
N TYR A 29 24.58 -20.88 16.89
CA TYR A 29 23.43 -20.96 15.99
C TYR A 29 23.88 -20.93 14.55
N LYS A 30 23.17 -21.68 13.70
CA LYS A 30 23.32 -21.58 12.24
C LYS A 30 22.11 -20.86 11.68
N VAL A 31 22.33 -19.75 10.97
CA VAL A 31 21.23 -18.96 10.38
C VAL A 31 21.18 -19.16 8.87
N LEU A 32 20.04 -19.63 8.35
CA LEU A 32 19.78 -19.85 6.92
C LEU A 32 18.53 -19.08 6.47
N ALA A 33 18.44 -18.79 5.17
CA ALA A 33 17.30 -18.09 4.59
C ALA A 33 16.39 -19.01 3.76
N SER A 34 15.07 -18.92 3.92
CA SER A 34 14.06 -19.65 3.12
C SER A 34 13.83 -19.01 1.73
N MET A 35 14.31 -17.79 1.52
CA MET A 35 14.09 -16.99 0.32
C MET A 35 12.58 -16.76 0.08
N GLY A 36 11.83 -16.45 1.13
CA GLY A 36 10.37 -16.32 1.13
C GLY A 36 9.64 -17.67 1.26
N HIS A 37 8.48 -17.79 0.60
CA HIS A 37 7.65 -19.01 0.60
C HIS A 37 8.41 -20.24 0.05
N VAL A 38 8.21 -21.38 0.70
CA VAL A 38 8.81 -22.69 0.32
C VAL A 38 7.84 -23.65 -0.35
N ARG A 39 6.54 -23.39 -0.19
CA ARG A 39 5.43 -24.05 -0.88
C ARG A 39 4.44 -23.00 -1.36
N ASP A 40 3.67 -23.37 -2.37
CA ASP A 40 2.48 -22.63 -2.78
C ASP A 40 1.48 -23.61 -3.43
N LEU A 41 0.28 -23.14 -3.74
CA LEU A 41 -0.66 -23.83 -4.60
C LEU A 41 -0.07 -24.01 -6.02
N PRO A 42 -0.39 -25.09 -6.75
CA PRO A 42 0.17 -25.33 -8.08
C PRO A 42 -0.09 -24.15 -9.02
N GLU A 43 0.96 -23.70 -9.72
CA GLU A 43 0.87 -22.65 -10.74
C GLU A 43 0.54 -23.26 -12.10
N SER A 44 1.08 -24.45 -12.37
CA SER A 44 0.90 -25.17 -13.62
C SER A 44 0.48 -26.62 -13.38
N ALA A 45 -0.02 -27.28 -14.43
CA ALA A 45 -0.36 -28.70 -14.37
C ALA A 45 0.87 -29.61 -14.16
N ALA A 46 2.09 -29.10 -14.39
CA ALA A 46 3.32 -29.83 -14.16
C ALA A 46 3.73 -29.87 -12.68
N ASP A 47 3.20 -28.95 -11.86
CA ASP A 47 3.49 -28.90 -10.42
C ASP A 47 2.61 -29.86 -9.61
N ILE A 48 1.55 -30.40 -10.22
CA ILE A 48 0.57 -31.27 -9.57
C ILE A 48 1.13 -32.69 -9.43
N PRO A 49 1.17 -33.27 -8.21
CA PRO A 49 1.60 -34.66 -7.99
C PRO A 49 0.71 -35.66 -8.74
N GLU A 50 1.30 -36.73 -9.29
CA GLU A 50 0.59 -37.73 -10.11
C GLU A 50 -0.56 -38.41 -9.36
N GLU A 51 -0.45 -38.53 -8.03
CA GLU A 51 -1.44 -39.17 -7.17
C GLU A 51 -2.78 -38.43 -7.19
N VAL A 52 -2.74 -37.09 -7.24
CA VAL A 52 -3.93 -36.22 -7.21
C VAL A 52 -4.23 -35.60 -8.57
N LYS A 53 -3.37 -35.79 -9.58
CA LYS A 53 -3.48 -35.15 -10.91
C LYS A 53 -4.75 -35.50 -11.67
N LYS A 54 -5.32 -36.66 -11.39
CA LYS A 54 -6.59 -37.12 -11.99
C LYS A 54 -7.81 -36.46 -11.34
N GLU A 55 -7.64 -35.88 -10.15
CA GLU A 55 -8.74 -35.24 -9.44
C GLU A 55 -9.15 -33.93 -10.14
N PRO A 56 -10.46 -33.68 -10.35
CA PRO A 56 -10.94 -32.48 -11.05
C PRO A 56 -10.51 -31.16 -10.40
N TRP A 57 -10.37 -31.14 -9.08
CA TRP A 57 -10.01 -29.96 -8.28
C TRP A 57 -8.49 -29.68 -8.27
N SER A 58 -7.66 -30.62 -8.72
CA SER A 58 -6.20 -30.55 -8.63
C SER A 58 -5.60 -29.35 -9.38
N ARG A 59 -6.19 -28.97 -10.52
CA ARG A 59 -5.78 -27.77 -11.29
C ARG A 59 -6.09 -26.47 -10.57
N LEU A 60 -7.21 -26.43 -9.86
CA LEU A 60 -7.54 -25.30 -8.98
C LEU A 60 -6.59 -25.27 -7.77
N GLY A 61 -6.15 -26.43 -7.32
CA GLY A 61 -5.27 -26.60 -6.16
C GLY A 61 -6.01 -26.46 -4.83
N VAL A 62 -7.34 -26.44 -4.85
CA VAL A 62 -8.20 -26.31 -3.66
C VAL A 62 -9.37 -27.27 -3.81
N ASN A 63 -9.56 -28.18 -2.86
CA ASN A 63 -10.67 -29.12 -2.85
C ASN A 63 -11.89 -28.49 -2.18
N VAL A 64 -12.73 -27.82 -2.97
CA VAL A 64 -13.95 -27.13 -2.48
C VAL A 64 -15.01 -28.08 -1.92
N SER A 65 -14.93 -29.39 -2.24
CA SER A 65 -15.84 -30.41 -1.71
C SER A 65 -15.37 -31.04 -0.40
N ALA A 66 -14.14 -30.79 0.02
CA ALA A 66 -13.55 -31.31 1.27
C ALA A 66 -12.95 -30.14 2.06
N ASP A 67 -13.82 -29.30 2.63
CA ASP A 67 -13.46 -28.19 3.53
C ASP A 67 -12.36 -27.25 2.99
N PHE A 68 -12.33 -27.04 1.68
CA PHE A 68 -11.35 -26.20 0.99
C PHE A 68 -9.89 -26.64 1.16
N GLU A 69 -9.64 -27.94 1.33
CA GLU A 69 -8.28 -28.48 1.52
C GLU A 69 -7.34 -28.02 0.38
N PRO A 70 -6.25 -27.29 0.70
CA PRO A 70 -5.31 -26.78 -0.29
C PRO A 70 -4.25 -27.83 -0.68
N LEU A 71 -3.98 -27.96 -1.97
CA LEU A 71 -2.85 -28.72 -2.49
C LEU A 71 -1.60 -27.83 -2.50
N TYR A 72 -0.79 -27.93 -1.46
CA TYR A 72 0.50 -27.27 -1.40
C TYR A 72 1.60 -28.10 -2.05
N VAL A 73 2.28 -27.51 -3.03
CA VAL A 73 3.40 -28.14 -3.76
C VAL A 73 4.69 -27.37 -3.50
N VAL A 74 5.82 -28.07 -3.54
CA VAL A 74 7.14 -27.46 -3.47
C VAL A 74 7.61 -27.10 -4.87
N PRO A 75 7.79 -25.80 -5.21
CA PRO A 75 8.29 -25.41 -6.52
C PRO A 75 9.65 -26.05 -6.81
N ALA A 76 9.90 -26.45 -8.06
CA ALA A 76 11.15 -27.13 -8.45
C ALA A 76 12.40 -26.35 -8.02
N LYS A 77 12.36 -25.02 -8.14
CA LYS A 77 13.45 -24.10 -7.76
C LYS A 77 13.78 -24.14 -6.25
N LYS A 78 12.85 -24.57 -5.39
CA LYS A 78 12.99 -24.62 -3.93
C LYS A 78 13.45 -25.98 -3.41
N LYS A 79 13.45 -27.05 -4.24
CA LYS A 79 13.85 -28.40 -3.82
C LYS A 79 15.28 -28.47 -3.28
N LYS A 80 16.24 -27.80 -3.95
CA LYS A 80 17.64 -27.75 -3.50
C LYS A 80 17.76 -27.07 -2.13
N LEU A 81 17.05 -25.96 -1.93
CA LEU A 81 17.03 -25.23 -0.67
C LEU A 81 16.45 -26.09 0.46
N ILE A 82 15.33 -26.77 0.23
CA ILE A 82 14.73 -27.65 1.24
C ILE A 82 15.68 -28.79 1.61
N SER A 83 16.40 -29.36 0.64
CA SER A 83 17.42 -30.38 0.90
C SER A 83 18.54 -29.83 1.79
N GLU A 84 19.01 -28.61 1.53
CA GLU A 84 20.01 -27.93 2.36
C GLU A 84 19.51 -27.67 3.78
N LEU A 85 18.28 -27.15 3.94
CA LEU A 85 17.65 -26.93 5.24
C LEU A 85 17.49 -28.24 6.02
N LYS A 86 17.04 -29.32 5.37
CA LYS A 86 16.94 -30.66 5.98
C LYS A 86 18.29 -31.20 6.41
N SER A 87 19.33 -30.98 5.60
CA SER A 87 20.71 -31.38 5.94
C SER A 87 21.20 -30.62 7.17
N ALA A 88 20.98 -29.31 7.21
CA ALA A 88 21.36 -28.48 8.35
C ALA A 88 20.57 -28.82 9.62
N MET A 89 19.30 -29.18 9.50
CA MET A 89 18.46 -29.52 10.66
C MET A 89 18.95 -30.78 11.39
N LYS A 90 19.64 -31.71 10.69
CA LYS A 90 20.20 -32.93 11.31
C LYS A 90 21.34 -32.65 12.29
N ASP A 91 22.01 -31.51 12.13
CA ASP A 91 23.16 -31.11 12.94
C ASP A 91 22.77 -30.09 14.04
N ALA A 92 21.46 -29.87 14.25
CA ALA A 92 20.89 -28.92 15.22
C ALA A 92 20.15 -29.62 16.37
N ASP A 93 20.19 -29.06 17.58
CA ASP A 93 19.39 -29.57 18.71
C ASP A 93 17.94 -29.02 18.69
N GLU A 94 17.72 -27.81 18.15
CA GLU A 94 16.40 -27.20 17.98
C GLU A 94 16.25 -26.45 16.62
N LEU A 95 15.00 -26.33 16.15
CA LEU A 95 14.63 -25.52 14.98
C LEU A 95 13.97 -24.21 15.44
N ILE A 96 14.49 -23.08 14.98
CA ILE A 96 13.97 -21.75 15.32
C ILE A 96 13.45 -21.09 14.05
N LEU A 97 12.15 -20.79 14.01
CA LEU A 97 11.48 -20.07 12.94
C LEU A 97 11.49 -18.58 13.25
N ALA A 98 12.24 -17.81 12.46
CA ALA A 98 12.53 -16.39 12.65
C ALA A 98 12.00 -15.56 11.46
N THR A 99 10.78 -15.87 11.02
CA THR A 99 10.03 -15.15 9.99
C THR A 99 9.38 -13.89 10.57
N ASP A 100 8.85 -13.02 9.71
CA ASP A 100 8.31 -11.73 10.14
C ASP A 100 7.09 -11.86 11.05
N GLU A 101 6.87 -10.87 11.90
CA GLU A 101 5.77 -10.82 12.88
C GLU A 101 4.44 -10.39 12.22
N ASP A 102 4.07 -11.09 11.15
CA ASP A 102 2.77 -10.93 10.50
C ASP A 102 2.22 -12.29 10.05
N ARG A 103 1.03 -12.29 9.45
CA ARG A 103 0.40 -13.52 8.97
C ARG A 103 1.16 -14.20 7.82
N GLU A 104 1.90 -13.45 6.99
CA GLU A 104 2.69 -14.02 5.90
C GLU A 104 3.90 -14.74 6.47
N GLY A 105 4.62 -14.10 7.40
CA GLY A 105 5.72 -14.71 8.12
C GLY A 105 5.29 -15.94 8.92
N GLU A 106 4.13 -15.89 9.58
CA GLU A 106 3.59 -17.06 10.29
C GLU A 106 3.29 -18.23 9.35
N SER A 107 2.68 -17.97 8.19
CA SER A 107 2.43 -18.97 7.15
C SER A 107 3.71 -19.57 6.58
N ILE A 108 4.75 -18.76 6.33
CA ILE A 108 6.07 -19.25 5.90
C ILE A 108 6.66 -20.18 6.98
N GLY A 109 6.58 -19.78 8.25
CA GLY A 109 7.03 -20.59 9.39
C GLY A 109 6.33 -21.95 9.45
N TRP A 110 5.00 -21.95 9.35
CA TRP A 110 4.21 -23.18 9.31
C TRP A 110 4.57 -24.06 8.10
N HIS A 111 4.67 -23.48 6.90
CA HIS A 111 5.08 -24.22 5.70
C HIS A 111 6.47 -24.84 5.83
N LEU A 112 7.42 -24.16 6.47
CA LEU A 112 8.74 -24.71 6.77
C LEU A 112 8.64 -25.93 7.71
N ALA A 113 7.88 -25.82 8.80
CA ALA A 113 7.68 -26.93 9.73
C ALA A 113 7.10 -28.17 9.03
N GLU A 114 6.05 -27.98 8.23
CA GLU A 114 5.39 -29.04 7.46
C GLU A 114 6.29 -29.73 6.44
N VAL A 115 7.14 -28.96 5.75
CA VAL A 115 8.05 -29.49 4.72
C VAL A 115 9.26 -30.19 5.33
N LEU A 116 9.81 -29.61 6.40
CA LEU A 116 11.01 -30.10 7.06
C LEU A 116 10.71 -31.32 7.93
N LYS A 117 9.50 -31.42 8.49
CA LYS A 117 9.05 -32.48 9.41
C LYS A 117 10.06 -32.70 10.53
N PRO A 118 10.35 -31.67 11.35
CA PRO A 118 11.37 -31.73 12.38
C PRO A 118 11.04 -32.83 13.40
N LYS A 119 12.08 -33.56 13.83
CA LYS A 119 12.03 -34.49 14.98
C LYS A 119 12.67 -33.87 16.23
N ILE A 120 13.00 -32.59 16.15
CA ILE A 120 13.60 -31.75 17.19
C ILE A 120 12.60 -30.67 17.59
N PRO A 121 12.71 -30.07 18.79
CA PRO A 121 11.83 -28.99 19.21
C PRO A 121 11.80 -27.85 18.19
N VAL A 122 10.61 -27.32 17.94
CA VAL A 122 10.39 -26.17 17.06
C VAL A 122 10.01 -24.98 17.93
N LYS A 123 10.64 -23.84 17.68
CA LYS A 123 10.41 -22.58 18.40
C LYS A 123 10.12 -21.46 17.42
N ARG A 124 9.18 -20.57 17.75
CA ARG A 124 8.88 -19.37 16.96
C ARG A 124 9.49 -18.15 17.63
N MET A 125 10.42 -17.49 16.94
CA MET A 125 11.10 -16.28 17.40
C MET A 125 10.53 -15.06 16.67
N VAL A 126 9.84 -14.16 17.39
CA VAL A 126 9.26 -12.91 16.85
C VAL A 126 10.05 -11.69 17.32
N PHE A 127 10.17 -10.70 16.45
CA PHE A 127 10.84 -9.43 16.74
C PHE A 127 10.34 -8.36 15.77
N SER A 128 10.08 -7.15 16.27
CA SER A 128 9.64 -6.02 15.45
C SER A 128 10.81 -5.16 14.94
N GLU A 129 12.02 -5.38 15.48
CA GLU A 129 13.25 -4.71 15.06
C GLU A 129 14.47 -5.66 15.09
N ILE A 130 15.49 -5.36 14.28
CA ILE A 130 16.70 -6.19 14.15
C ILE A 130 17.86 -5.52 14.89
N THR A 131 17.74 -5.46 16.21
CA THR A 131 18.79 -5.00 17.14
C THR A 131 19.39 -6.19 17.89
N LYS A 132 20.62 -6.04 18.40
CA LYS A 132 21.27 -7.12 19.16
C LYS A 132 20.43 -7.52 20.39
N GLN A 133 19.87 -6.52 21.08
CA GLN A 133 19.02 -6.73 22.25
C GLN A 133 17.71 -7.45 21.88
N ALA A 134 16.98 -6.97 20.87
CA ALA A 134 15.73 -7.59 20.46
C ALA A 134 15.90 -9.06 20.04
N ILE A 135 16.95 -9.39 19.28
CA ILE A 135 17.22 -10.76 18.84
C ILE A 135 17.61 -11.68 20.00
N GLN A 136 18.39 -11.18 20.97
CA GLN A 136 18.76 -11.95 22.16
C GLN A 136 17.60 -12.17 23.10
N GLU A 137 16.65 -11.23 23.17
CA GLU A 137 15.43 -11.39 23.95
C GLU A 137 14.46 -12.37 23.28
N ALA A 138 14.27 -12.24 21.97
CA ALA A 138 13.36 -13.08 21.20
C ALA A 138 13.76 -14.57 21.23
N ILE A 139 15.06 -14.87 21.23
CA ILE A 139 15.53 -16.26 21.30
C ILE A 139 15.38 -16.88 22.70
N ARG A 140 15.38 -16.05 23.75
CA ARG A 140 15.17 -16.49 25.14
C ARG A 140 13.70 -16.73 25.45
N ASN A 141 12.81 -15.95 24.82
CA ASN A 141 11.37 -16.03 25.01
C ASN A 141 10.66 -16.41 23.70
N PRO A 142 10.87 -17.64 23.18
CA PRO A 142 10.14 -18.10 22.01
C PRO A 142 8.67 -18.31 22.34
N ARG A 143 7.82 -18.22 21.32
CA ARG A 143 6.43 -18.67 21.38
C ARG A 143 6.22 -19.89 20.50
N GLU A 144 4.99 -20.40 20.52
CA GLU A 144 4.50 -21.38 19.56
C GLU A 144 3.99 -20.70 18.28
N LEU A 145 3.81 -21.48 17.21
CA LEU A 145 3.14 -21.01 16.00
C LEU A 145 1.67 -20.66 16.30
N ASP A 146 1.24 -19.51 15.79
CA ASP A 146 -0.14 -19.06 15.87
C ASP A 146 -0.93 -19.57 14.65
N TYR A 147 -1.67 -20.65 14.86
CA TYR A 147 -2.46 -21.25 13.81
C TYR A 147 -3.62 -20.36 13.33
N ASN A 148 -4.08 -19.38 14.12
CA ASN A 148 -5.10 -18.44 13.64
C ASN A 148 -4.54 -17.52 12.56
N LEU A 149 -3.30 -17.05 12.73
CA LEU A 149 -2.62 -16.24 11.72
C LEU A 149 -2.35 -17.05 10.45
N VAL A 150 -1.94 -18.31 10.60
CA VAL A 150 -1.76 -19.26 9.48
C VAL A 150 -3.08 -19.43 8.73
N SER A 151 -4.16 -19.80 9.43
CA SER A 151 -5.49 -19.97 8.83
C SER A 151 -6.01 -18.69 8.18
N ALA A 152 -5.73 -17.51 8.74
CA ALA A 152 -6.10 -16.24 8.12
C ALA A 152 -5.34 -15.99 6.81
N GLN A 153 -4.06 -16.34 6.73
CA GLN A 153 -3.26 -16.24 5.51
C GLN A 153 -3.73 -17.26 4.46
N GLU A 154 -3.96 -18.51 4.87
CA GLU A 154 -4.47 -19.58 4.00
C GLU A 154 -5.85 -19.25 3.45
N THR A 155 -6.76 -18.75 4.29
CA THR A 155 -8.10 -18.30 3.87
C THR A 155 -7.99 -17.23 2.78
N ARG A 156 -7.11 -16.24 2.96
CA ARG A 156 -6.88 -15.21 1.93
C ARG A 156 -6.31 -15.83 0.65
N ARG A 157 -5.35 -16.75 0.77
CA ARG A 157 -4.70 -17.43 -0.36
C ARG A 157 -5.70 -18.25 -1.18
N VAL A 158 -6.57 -19.01 -0.51
CA VAL A 158 -7.66 -19.79 -1.10
C VAL A 158 -8.69 -18.87 -1.75
N LEU A 159 -9.14 -17.82 -1.06
CA LEU A 159 -10.10 -16.85 -1.61
C LEU A 159 -9.58 -16.23 -2.91
N ASP A 160 -8.33 -15.76 -2.91
CA ASP A 160 -7.74 -15.14 -4.10
C ASP A 160 -7.53 -16.16 -5.23
N ARG A 161 -7.25 -17.44 -4.90
CA ARG A 161 -7.22 -18.55 -5.87
C ARG A 161 -8.60 -18.78 -6.50
N LEU A 162 -9.65 -18.95 -5.68
CA LEU A 162 -11.01 -19.17 -6.15
C LEU A 162 -11.48 -18.01 -7.04
N TYR A 163 -11.25 -16.77 -6.61
CA TYR A 163 -11.61 -15.58 -7.39
C TYR A 163 -10.90 -15.54 -8.74
N GLY A 164 -9.57 -15.67 -8.73
CA GLY A 164 -8.76 -15.54 -9.94
C GLY A 164 -9.02 -16.65 -10.94
N TYR A 165 -9.01 -17.91 -10.50
CA TYR A 165 -9.13 -19.08 -11.39
C TYR A 165 -10.53 -19.21 -11.99
N THR A 166 -11.58 -18.87 -11.23
CA THR A 166 -12.96 -18.99 -11.73
C THR A 166 -13.35 -17.84 -12.66
N LEU A 167 -12.88 -16.61 -12.39
CA LEU A 167 -13.31 -15.42 -13.13
C LEU A 167 -12.44 -15.09 -14.35
N SER A 168 -11.14 -15.43 -14.34
CA SER A 168 -10.25 -15.13 -15.50
C SER A 168 -10.72 -15.75 -16.82
N PRO A 169 -11.24 -17.00 -16.88
CA PRO A 169 -11.78 -17.58 -18.11
C PRO A 169 -12.95 -16.78 -18.71
N LEU A 170 -13.76 -16.13 -17.86
CA LEU A 170 -14.83 -15.26 -18.34
C LEU A 170 -14.26 -14.00 -19.02
N LEU A 171 -13.24 -13.38 -18.43
CA LEU A 171 -12.55 -12.23 -19.03
C LEU A 171 -11.93 -12.59 -20.38
N TRP A 172 -11.38 -13.80 -20.53
CA TRP A 172 -10.83 -14.26 -21.81
C TRP A 172 -11.88 -14.40 -22.90
N LYS A 173 -13.09 -14.85 -22.53
CA LYS A 173 -14.21 -15.03 -23.46
C LYS A 173 -14.88 -13.70 -23.82
N LYS A 174 -14.89 -12.71 -22.91
CA LYS A 174 -15.69 -11.48 -23.04
C LYS A 174 -14.89 -10.21 -23.32
N VAL A 175 -13.60 -10.20 -23.03
CA VAL A 175 -12.74 -9.01 -23.15
C VAL A 175 -11.50 -9.33 -23.99
N ALA A 176 -10.52 -10.05 -23.43
CA ALA A 176 -9.30 -10.43 -24.13
C ALA A 176 -8.61 -11.63 -23.46
N ARG A 177 -8.03 -12.51 -24.28
CA ARG A 177 -7.23 -13.65 -23.79
C ARG A 177 -6.00 -13.14 -23.02
N GLY A 178 -5.66 -13.82 -21.92
CA GLY A 178 -4.49 -13.51 -21.09
C GLY A 178 -4.74 -12.51 -19.96
N LEU A 179 -5.94 -11.93 -19.85
CA LEU A 179 -6.29 -11.06 -18.72
C LEU A 179 -6.45 -11.85 -17.41
N SER A 180 -6.03 -11.27 -16.30
CA SER A 180 -6.20 -11.87 -14.97
C SER A 180 -7.32 -11.18 -14.19
N ALA A 181 -8.15 -11.99 -13.54
CA ALA A 181 -9.09 -11.50 -12.54
C ALA A 181 -8.39 -11.37 -11.18
N GLY A 182 -8.45 -10.18 -10.58
CA GLY A 182 -7.91 -9.93 -9.25
C GLY A 182 -8.92 -9.19 -8.37
N ARG A 183 -9.26 -9.77 -7.22
CA ARG A 183 -10.29 -9.23 -6.30
C ARG A 183 -9.96 -7.81 -5.84
N VAL A 184 -8.73 -7.57 -5.40
CA VAL A 184 -8.28 -6.25 -4.94
C VAL A 184 -7.89 -5.34 -6.11
N GLN A 185 -7.20 -5.91 -7.12
CA GLN A 185 -6.72 -5.16 -8.29
C GLN A 185 -7.87 -4.54 -9.09
N SER A 186 -8.96 -5.28 -9.31
CA SER A 186 -10.12 -4.78 -10.06
C SER A 186 -10.79 -3.58 -9.38
N VAL A 187 -10.83 -3.53 -8.05
CA VAL A 187 -11.34 -2.37 -7.30
C VAL A 187 -10.42 -1.17 -7.46
N ALA A 188 -9.10 -1.35 -7.39
CA ALA A 188 -8.15 -0.26 -7.61
C ALA A 188 -8.26 0.31 -9.04
N VAL A 189 -8.36 -0.56 -10.05
CA VAL A 189 -8.60 -0.14 -11.45
C VAL A 189 -9.94 0.59 -11.57
N ARG A 190 -10.99 0.12 -10.90
CA ARG A 190 -12.30 0.79 -10.89
C ARG A 190 -12.20 2.21 -10.35
N LEU A 191 -11.46 2.45 -9.25
CA LEU A 191 -11.30 3.81 -8.70
C LEU A 191 -10.62 4.76 -9.69
N ILE A 192 -9.61 4.27 -10.43
CA ILE A 192 -8.93 5.05 -11.48
C ILE A 192 -9.91 5.36 -12.61
N VAL A 193 -10.67 4.37 -13.07
CA VAL A 193 -11.66 4.55 -14.13
C VAL A 193 -12.76 5.54 -13.72
N LEU A 194 -13.27 5.45 -12.49
CA LEU A 194 -14.28 6.39 -11.99
C LEU A 194 -13.75 7.83 -12.00
N ARG A 195 -12.53 8.06 -11.53
CA ARG A 195 -11.89 9.38 -11.60
C ARG A 195 -11.73 9.88 -13.04
N GLU A 196 -11.39 9.01 -13.98
CA GLU A 196 -11.26 9.41 -15.38
C GLU A 196 -12.63 9.70 -16.01
N LEU A 197 -13.68 8.97 -15.64
CA LEU A 197 -15.04 9.28 -16.06
C LEU A 197 -15.51 10.64 -15.51
N GLU A 198 -15.21 10.96 -14.25
CA GLU A 198 -15.44 12.29 -13.66
C GLU A 198 -14.74 13.38 -14.48
N ARG A 199 -13.46 13.18 -14.81
CA ARG A 199 -12.67 14.13 -15.63
C ARG A 199 -13.24 14.31 -17.04
N ARG A 200 -13.76 13.26 -17.67
CA ARG A 200 -14.40 13.33 -19.00
C ARG A 200 -15.77 14.00 -18.96
N ALA A 201 -16.50 13.84 -17.85
CA ALA A 201 -17.78 14.49 -17.61
C ALA A 201 -17.61 15.97 -17.24
N PHE A 202 -16.45 16.35 -16.71
CA PHE A 202 -16.14 17.73 -16.32
C PHE A 202 -16.39 18.73 -17.46
N ARG A 203 -16.97 19.89 -17.11
CA ARG A 203 -17.15 21.03 -18.00
C ARG A 203 -16.47 22.24 -17.38
N SER A 204 -15.47 22.76 -18.08
CA SER A 204 -14.74 23.95 -17.63
C SER A 204 -15.63 25.17 -17.65
N ALA A 205 -15.47 26.02 -16.64
CA ALA A 205 -16.01 27.37 -16.61
C ALA A 205 -14.86 28.38 -16.76
N THR A 206 -15.18 29.55 -17.30
CA THR A 206 -14.26 30.69 -17.35
C THR A 206 -14.77 31.75 -16.38
N TRP A 207 -13.87 32.28 -15.56
CA TRP A 207 -14.14 33.38 -14.64
C TRP A 207 -12.89 34.24 -14.53
N TRP A 208 -13.08 35.50 -14.17
CA TRP A 208 -12.01 36.46 -14.03
C TRP A 208 -12.02 37.09 -12.64
N ASP A 209 -10.84 37.45 -12.15
CA ASP A 209 -10.62 38.30 -10.99
C ASP A 209 -9.63 39.42 -11.32
N LEU A 210 -9.25 40.19 -10.30
CA LEU A 210 -8.20 41.20 -10.40
C LEU A 210 -7.20 40.99 -9.27
N LYS A 211 -5.92 41.13 -9.63
CA LYS A 211 -4.80 41.24 -8.69
C LYS A 211 -4.26 42.65 -8.73
N VAL A 212 -3.90 43.19 -7.57
CA VAL A 212 -3.31 44.52 -7.44
C VAL A 212 -2.09 44.47 -6.54
N GLN A 213 -1.02 45.15 -6.94
CA GLN A 213 0.14 45.40 -6.10
C GLN A 213 -0.11 46.68 -5.30
N LEU A 214 -0.11 46.57 -3.98
CA LEU A 214 -0.34 47.68 -3.06
C LEU A 214 0.94 48.03 -2.31
N GLN A 215 1.09 49.31 -1.97
CA GLN A 215 2.16 49.81 -1.13
C GLN A 215 1.59 50.39 0.17
N THR A 216 2.13 49.95 1.29
CA THR A 216 1.82 50.47 2.62
C THR A 216 2.40 51.88 2.81
N PRO A 217 1.87 52.70 3.73
CA PRO A 217 2.44 54.01 4.05
C PRO A 217 3.91 53.98 4.49
N LYS A 218 4.38 52.82 5.00
CA LYS A 218 5.77 52.60 5.42
C LYS A 218 6.67 52.08 4.29
N GLY A 219 6.16 52.00 3.05
CA GLY A 219 6.92 51.63 1.86
C GLY A 219 6.94 50.13 1.53
N GLY A 220 6.46 49.24 2.41
CA GLY A 220 6.34 47.80 2.14
C GLY A 220 5.25 47.49 1.13
N THR A 221 5.43 46.45 0.30
CA THR A 221 4.49 46.08 -0.77
C THR A 221 3.89 44.70 -0.57
N PHE A 222 2.67 44.49 -1.05
CA PHE A 222 1.99 43.19 -1.04
C PHE A 222 0.97 43.10 -2.18
N GLU A 223 0.65 41.86 -2.58
CA GLU A 223 -0.41 41.58 -3.55
C GLU A 223 -1.76 41.42 -2.83
N ALA A 224 -2.82 41.94 -3.42
CA ALA A 224 -4.20 41.71 -2.99
C ALA A 224 -5.06 41.23 -4.18
N GLU A 225 -6.01 40.35 -3.89
CA GLU A 225 -6.97 39.81 -4.86
C GLU A 225 -8.36 40.42 -4.63
N LEU A 226 -9.07 40.71 -5.72
CA LEU A 226 -10.44 41.24 -5.67
C LEU A 226 -11.40 40.20 -5.09
N SER A 227 -12.00 40.51 -3.94
CA SER A 227 -12.93 39.61 -3.26
C SER A 227 -14.41 39.93 -3.55
N ALA A 228 -14.78 41.20 -3.75
CA ALA A 228 -16.16 41.63 -3.97
C ALA A 228 -16.26 42.94 -4.75
N VAL A 229 -17.38 43.12 -5.48
CA VAL A 229 -17.74 44.37 -6.17
C VAL A 229 -19.18 44.74 -5.79
N GLY A 230 -19.40 45.97 -5.33
CA GLY A 230 -20.73 46.44 -4.93
C GLY A 230 -21.37 45.59 -3.81
N GLY A 231 -20.55 45.05 -2.90
CA GLY A 231 -21.00 44.17 -1.82
C GLY A 231 -21.27 42.72 -2.23
N ARG A 232 -21.15 42.37 -3.52
CA ARG A 232 -21.33 40.99 -4.01
C ARG A 232 -19.97 40.33 -4.21
N ARG A 233 -19.80 39.12 -3.65
CA ARG A 233 -18.56 38.35 -3.76
C ARG A 233 -18.29 37.94 -5.21
N VAL A 234 -17.05 38.03 -5.66
CA VAL A 234 -16.63 37.54 -6.99
C VAL A 234 -16.66 36.00 -7.02
N ALA A 235 -17.13 35.44 -8.13
CA ALA A 235 -17.19 34.01 -8.35
C ALA A 235 -15.78 33.40 -8.40
N LEU A 236 -15.58 32.27 -7.73
CA LEU A 236 -14.36 31.46 -7.75
C LEU A 236 -14.65 30.06 -8.28
N GLY A 237 -13.61 29.27 -8.58
CA GLY A 237 -13.77 27.90 -9.10
C GLY A 237 -14.74 27.00 -8.30
N LYS A 238 -14.83 27.17 -6.98
CA LYS A 238 -15.75 26.41 -6.10
C LYS A 238 -17.24 26.70 -6.34
N ASP A 239 -17.56 27.82 -6.98
CA ASP A 239 -18.94 28.29 -7.20
C ASP A 239 -19.57 27.69 -8.47
N PHE A 240 -18.77 26.99 -9.29
CA PHE A 240 -19.23 26.35 -10.51
C PHE A 240 -19.59 24.89 -10.29
N ASP A 241 -20.64 24.45 -10.97
CA ASP A 241 -21.01 23.05 -11.09
C ASP A 241 -20.09 22.35 -12.09
N GLU A 242 -19.43 21.29 -11.62
CA GLU A 242 -18.41 20.56 -12.39
C GLU A 242 -18.96 19.84 -13.62
N SER A 243 -20.27 19.54 -13.66
CA SER A 243 -20.91 18.82 -14.76
C SER A 243 -21.43 19.74 -15.86
N THR A 244 -21.71 21.00 -15.54
CA THR A 244 -22.30 21.97 -16.47
C THR A 244 -21.39 23.14 -16.81
N GLY A 245 -20.39 23.43 -15.99
CA GLY A 245 -19.54 24.63 -16.11
C GLY A 245 -20.29 25.93 -15.80
N LYS A 246 -21.50 25.85 -15.23
CA LYS A 246 -22.33 26.99 -14.86
C LYS A 246 -22.24 27.26 -13.36
N LEU A 247 -22.59 28.46 -12.93
CA LEU A 247 -22.72 28.77 -11.51
C LEU A 247 -23.76 27.83 -10.86
N LYS A 248 -23.44 27.36 -9.66
CA LYS A 248 -24.38 26.60 -8.83
C LYS A 248 -25.62 27.47 -8.54
N PRO A 249 -26.84 26.93 -8.53
CA PRO A 249 -28.05 27.70 -8.22
C PRO A 249 -28.03 28.39 -6.85
N THR A 250 -27.23 27.87 -5.91
CA THR A 250 -27.06 28.41 -4.56
C THR A 250 -25.96 29.48 -4.45
N ALA A 251 -25.23 29.75 -5.53
CA ALA A 251 -24.13 30.69 -5.52
C ALA A 251 -24.65 32.12 -5.72
N ASP A 252 -24.76 32.90 -4.64
CA ASP A 252 -24.92 34.35 -4.73
C ASP A 252 -23.55 35.01 -4.91
N VAL A 253 -23.11 35.04 -6.17
CA VAL A 253 -21.82 35.60 -6.58
C VAL A 253 -21.95 36.43 -7.84
N LEU A 254 -21.00 37.32 -8.03
CA LEU A 254 -20.81 38.09 -9.26
C LEU A 254 -19.83 37.33 -10.17
N LEU A 255 -20.31 36.87 -11.31
CA LEU A 255 -19.45 36.35 -12.38
C LEU A 255 -18.86 37.53 -13.16
N LEU A 256 -17.54 37.64 -13.16
CA LEU A 256 -16.84 38.62 -13.97
C LEU A 256 -16.30 37.94 -15.24
N ASP A 257 -16.47 38.62 -16.37
CA ASP A 257 -15.85 38.29 -17.64
C ASP A 257 -14.69 39.23 -17.95
N GLU A 258 -13.98 38.96 -19.05
CA GLU A 258 -12.81 39.71 -19.47
C GLU A 258 -13.10 41.20 -19.66
N GLN A 259 -14.24 41.53 -20.27
CA GLN A 259 -14.64 42.92 -20.52
C GLN A 259 -14.89 43.66 -19.21
N THR A 260 -15.71 43.07 -18.32
CA THR A 260 -16.07 43.68 -17.04
C THR A 260 -14.83 43.89 -16.17
N VAL A 261 -13.89 42.93 -16.19
CA VAL A 261 -12.63 43.06 -15.48
C VAL A 261 -11.72 44.13 -16.08
N GLY A 262 -11.66 44.24 -17.41
CA GLY A 262 -10.93 45.31 -18.10
C GLY A 262 -11.46 46.70 -17.73
N GLU A 263 -12.78 46.89 -17.74
CA GLU A 263 -13.42 48.14 -17.33
C GLU A 263 -13.16 48.46 -15.85
N LEU A 264 -13.19 47.45 -14.99
CA LEU A 264 -12.91 47.62 -13.56
C LEU A 264 -11.45 48.00 -13.32
N ARG A 265 -10.51 47.34 -14.02
CA ARG A 265 -9.08 47.69 -14.00
C ARG A 265 -8.87 49.14 -14.40
N ASP A 266 -9.42 49.54 -15.54
CA ASP A 266 -9.21 50.88 -16.11
C ASP A 266 -9.78 51.99 -15.20
N ARG A 267 -10.90 51.71 -14.53
CA ARG A 267 -11.46 52.59 -13.49
C ARG A 267 -10.57 52.70 -12.26
N LEU A 268 -9.91 51.62 -11.85
CA LEU A 268 -9.06 51.58 -10.67
C LEU A 268 -7.65 52.14 -10.93
N SER A 269 -7.13 52.00 -12.16
CA SER A 269 -5.81 52.52 -12.55
C SER A 269 -5.81 54.01 -12.90
N GLY A 270 -6.98 54.62 -13.12
CA GLY A 270 -7.12 56.02 -13.50
C GLY A 270 -6.69 56.26 -14.95
N LEU A 271 -7.63 56.23 -15.89
CA LEU A 271 -7.41 56.78 -17.24
C LEU A 271 -7.39 58.32 -17.18
N PRO A 272 -6.66 59.01 -18.07
CA PRO A 272 -6.50 60.47 -18.06
C PRO A 272 -7.81 61.28 -18.06
N GLU A 273 -8.93 60.70 -18.49
CA GLU A 273 -10.25 61.37 -18.55
C GLU A 273 -11.16 61.13 -17.33
N ARG A 274 -10.74 60.33 -16.34
CA ARG A 274 -11.52 60.07 -15.11
C ARG A 274 -10.60 60.08 -13.88
N PRO A 275 -10.79 60.99 -12.90
CA PRO A 275 -9.96 61.01 -11.69
C PRO A 275 -10.09 59.68 -10.95
N ALA A 276 -8.94 59.13 -10.52
CA ALA A 276 -8.89 57.88 -9.76
C ALA A 276 -9.72 58.02 -8.46
N PRO A 277 -10.39 56.95 -7.99
CA PRO A 277 -11.10 56.97 -6.71
C PRO A 277 -10.15 57.32 -5.54
N PRO A 278 -10.68 57.77 -4.39
CA PRO A 278 -9.85 57.97 -3.20
C PRO A 278 -9.03 56.70 -2.91
N GLY A 279 -7.77 56.89 -2.50
CA GLY A 279 -6.80 55.80 -2.37
C GLY A 279 -7.29 54.62 -1.54
N TRP A 280 -6.74 53.44 -1.80
CA TRP A 280 -7.03 52.21 -1.08
C TRP A 280 -6.91 52.41 0.44
N HIS A 281 -7.87 51.91 1.20
CA HIS A 281 -7.83 51.90 2.67
C HIS A 281 -8.05 50.48 3.18
N VAL A 282 -7.43 50.16 4.32
CA VAL A 282 -7.61 48.87 4.99
C VAL A 282 -8.93 48.90 5.74
N ALA A 283 -9.91 48.10 5.30
CA ALA A 283 -11.23 48.06 5.92
C ALA A 283 -11.27 47.20 7.20
N ASN A 284 -10.48 46.12 7.27
CA ASN A 284 -10.43 45.22 8.41
C ASN A 284 -9.05 44.51 8.48
N ILE A 285 -8.58 44.23 9.69
CA ILE A 285 -7.39 43.40 9.96
C ILE A 285 -7.79 42.36 10.99
N GLU A 286 -7.61 41.08 10.66
CA GLU A 286 -7.86 39.97 11.57
C GLU A 286 -6.58 39.14 11.74
N GLU A 287 -6.13 39.01 12.98
CA GLU A 287 -4.97 38.20 13.35
C GLU A 287 -5.43 36.97 14.13
N ARG A 288 -4.97 35.80 13.71
CA ARG A 288 -5.27 34.52 14.38
C ARG A 288 -4.00 33.72 14.56
N GLU A 289 -3.76 33.28 15.78
CA GLU A 289 -2.70 32.31 16.06
C GLU A 289 -3.14 30.91 15.63
N GLN A 290 -2.27 30.21 14.90
CA GLN A 290 -2.50 28.82 14.49
C GLN A 290 -1.41 27.92 15.02
N VAL A 291 -1.80 26.83 15.68
CA VAL A 291 -0.88 25.80 16.17
C VAL A 291 -0.88 24.62 15.21
N ARG A 292 0.26 24.35 14.58
CA ARG A 292 0.46 23.15 13.76
C ARG A 292 1.16 22.07 14.59
N ARG A 293 0.46 20.95 14.81
CA ARG A 293 1.04 19.78 15.49
C ARG A 293 1.94 18.99 14.52
N PRO A 294 3.00 18.33 15.02
CA PRO A 294 3.81 17.44 14.19
C PRO A 294 2.98 16.24 13.70
N TYR A 295 3.36 15.69 12.55
CA TYR A 295 2.78 14.46 12.03
C TYR A 295 3.20 13.26 12.88
N ALA A 296 2.39 12.21 12.86
CA ALA A 296 2.75 10.93 13.47
C ALA A 296 3.97 10.31 12.78
N PRO A 297 4.71 9.41 13.45
CA PRO A 297 5.73 8.59 12.80
C PRO A 297 5.15 7.82 11.61
N PHE A 298 6.02 7.51 10.64
CA PHE A 298 5.60 6.83 9.43
C PHE A 298 5.04 5.43 9.69
N THR A 299 3.91 5.13 9.04
CA THR A 299 3.43 3.78 8.73
C THR A 299 3.62 3.49 7.23
N THR A 300 3.40 2.26 6.79
CA THR A 300 3.59 1.84 5.38
C THR A 300 2.85 2.72 4.36
N SER A 301 1.68 3.26 4.70
CA SER A 301 0.90 4.11 3.78
C SER A 301 1.36 5.57 3.75
N THR A 302 2.07 6.03 4.79
CA THR A 302 2.48 7.43 4.95
C THR A 302 3.97 7.67 4.70
N LEU A 303 4.76 6.59 4.66
CA LEU A 303 6.20 6.62 4.33
C LEU A 303 6.39 6.96 2.84
#